data_AF-A0A815EIJ4-F1
#
_entry.id   AF-A0A815EIJ4-F1
#
_cell.length_a   1.000
_cell.length_b   1.000
_cell.length_c   1.000
_cell.angle_alpha   90.00
_cell.angle_beta   90.00
_cell.angle_gamma   90.00
#
_symmetry.space_group_name_H-M   'P 1'
#
loop_
_entity.id
_entity.type
_entity.pdbx_description
1 polymer ?
#
loop_
_entity_poly.entity_id
_entity_poly.type
_entity_poly.pdbx_seq_one_letter_code
_entity_poly.pdbx_strand_id
1 'polypeptide(L)'
;MNAIVNDTATFKQITDDPTMNKEDKLVRFLLKLHERGFISDKEYKLARPVGSRFARLYGLPKVHKPNRPIRSILSSIKTFNYGLGLMLAKRLAHLRSSASMVKDSFEFANTVKSFSGSQLNLRMISFDVKNL
;
A
#
# COMPACT_ATOMS: atom_id res chain seq x y z
N MET A 1 5.21 2.17 22.45
CA MET A 1 5.79 2.82 21.26
C MET A 1 7.30 2.83 21.31
N ASN A 2 7.92 3.21 22.43
CA ASN A 2 9.38 3.25 22.60
C ASN A 2 10.10 1.95 22.20
N ALA A 3 9.57 0.79 22.60
CA ALA A 3 10.14 -0.50 22.21
C ALA A 3 10.14 -0.75 20.68
N ILE A 4 9.21 -0.13 19.93
CA ILE A 4 9.13 -0.27 18.47
C ILE A 4 10.10 0.69 17.78
N VAL A 5 10.15 1.95 18.21
CA VAL A 5 11.01 2.96 17.56
C VAL A 5 12.49 2.78 17.89
N ASN A 6 12.80 2.13 19.03
CA ASN A 6 14.16 1.82 19.45
C ASN A 6 14.64 0.45 18.97
N ASP A 7 13.84 -0.27 18.17
CA ASP A 7 14.26 -1.54 17.57
C ASP A 7 15.32 -1.29 16.49
N THR A 8 16.59 -1.47 16.86
CA THR A 8 17.74 -1.27 15.99
C THR A 8 17.95 -2.40 14.98
N ALA A 9 17.26 -3.54 15.13
CA ALA A 9 17.26 -4.59 14.12
C ALA A 9 16.42 -4.18 12.90
N THR A 10 15.36 -3.41 13.12
CA THR A 10 14.44 -2.97 12.06
C THR A 10 14.68 -1.52 11.61
N PHE A 11 15.02 -0.62 12.53
CA PHE A 11 15.12 0.81 12.27
C PHE A 11 16.54 1.35 12.43
N LYS A 12 16.91 2.26 11.53
CA LYS A 12 18.14 3.04 11.62
C LYS A 12 17.81 4.50 11.89
N GLN A 13 18.40 5.06 12.93
CA GLN A 13 18.31 6.48 13.22
C GLN A 13 19.01 7.29 12.11
N ILE A 14 18.36 8.36 11.67
CA ILE A 14 18.90 9.30 10.69
C ILE A 14 19.10 10.67 11.34
N THR A 15 20.14 11.38 10.92
CA THR A 15 20.51 12.70 11.44
C THR A 15 19.82 13.84 10.70
N ASP A 16 19.50 13.62 9.42
CA ASP A 16 19.00 14.65 8.51
C ASP A 16 17.72 14.20 7.83
N ASP A 17 16.95 15.17 7.32
CA ASP A 17 15.73 14.93 6.56
C ASP A 17 16.01 14.75 5.04
N PRO A 18 16.04 13.51 4.51
CA PRO A 18 16.19 13.23 3.09
C PRO A 18 14.96 13.55 2.22
N THR A 19 13.87 14.08 2.75
CA THR A 19 12.61 14.27 2.01
C THR A 19 12.82 15.10 0.75
N MET A 20 13.46 16.28 0.86
CA MET A 20 13.73 17.15 -0.29
C MET A 20 14.64 16.45 -1.31
N ASN A 21 15.72 15.81 -0.84
CA ASN A 21 16.65 15.08 -1.71
C ASN A 21 15.97 13.93 -2.47
N LYS A 22 15.03 13.22 -1.83
CA LYS A 22 14.26 12.14 -2.46
C LYS A 22 13.22 12.69 -3.43
N GLU A 23 12.56 13.78 -3.08
CA GLU A 23 11.63 14.50 -3.93
C GLU A 23 12.31 14.94 -5.24
N ASP A 24 13.44 15.64 -5.15
CA ASP A 24 14.20 16.11 -6.31
C ASP A 24 14.64 14.97 -7.23
N LYS A 25 15.17 13.89 -6.65
CA LYS A 25 15.58 12.70 -7.40
C LYS A 25 14.40 12.08 -8.14
N LEU A 26 13.23 11.98 -7.48
CA LEU A 26 12.04 11.44 -8.11
C LEU A 26 11.51 12.35 -9.22
N VAL A 27 11.46 13.67 -9.00
CA VAL A 27 11.01 14.63 -10.03
C VAL A 27 11.90 14.54 -11.28
N ARG A 28 13.22 14.50 -11.12
CA ARG A 28 14.16 14.32 -12.24
C ARG A 28 13.95 13.00 -12.98
N PHE A 29 13.68 11.92 -12.25
CA PHE A 29 13.39 10.61 -12.84
C PHE A 29 12.08 10.61 -13.62
N LEU A 30 11.01 11.16 -13.05
CA LEU A 30 9.70 11.27 -13.70
C LEU A 30 9.76 12.14 -14.95
N LEU A 31 10.53 13.23 -14.93
CA LEU A 31 10.72 14.08 -16.10
C LEU A 31 11.36 13.31 -17.26
N LYS A 32 12.43 12.54 -16.99
CA LYS A 32 13.05 11.66 -18.01
C LYS A 32 12.09 10.63 -18.58
N LEU A 33 11.20 10.06 -17.76
CA LEU A 33 10.19 9.11 -18.23
C LEU A 33 9.14 9.79 -19.11
N HIS A 34 8.73 11.00 -18.73
CA HIS A 34 7.78 11.81 -19.47
C HIS A 34 8.33 12.27 -20.82
N GLU A 35 9.55 12.81 -20.86
CA GLU A 35 10.24 13.22 -22.10
C GLU A 35 10.45 12.05 -23.09
N ARG A 36 10.65 10.84 -22.56
CA ARG A 36 10.77 9.62 -23.37
C ARG A 36 9.43 9.00 -23.78
N GLY A 37 8.30 9.60 -23.38
CA GLY A 37 6.96 9.11 -23.71
C GLY A 37 6.51 7.87 -22.94
N PHE A 38 7.19 7.47 -21.86
CA PHE A 38 6.77 6.31 -21.04
C PHE A 38 5.53 6.60 -20.19
N ILE A 39 5.33 7.86 -19.81
CA ILE A 39 4.18 8.32 -19.03
C ILE A 39 3.55 9.55 -19.70
N SER A 40 2.22 9.62 -19.66
CA SER A 40 1.45 10.78 -20.14
C SER A 40 1.59 11.99 -19.22
N ASP A 41 1.23 13.19 -19.70
CA ASP A 41 1.14 14.41 -18.87
C ASP A 41 0.29 14.22 -17.62
N LYS A 42 -0.81 13.48 -17.75
CA LYS A 42 -1.74 13.20 -16.64
C LYS A 42 -1.09 12.30 -15.59
N GLU A 43 -0.38 11.26 -16.03
CA GLU A 43 0.39 10.38 -15.15
C GLU A 43 1.55 11.12 -14.50
N TYR A 44 2.28 11.95 -15.24
CA TYR A 44 3.34 12.80 -14.71
C TYR A 44 2.82 13.73 -13.61
N LYS A 45 1.75 14.49 -13.88
CA LYS A 45 1.12 15.39 -12.89
C LYS A 45 0.63 14.65 -11.64
N LEU A 46 0.12 13.43 -11.81
CA LEU A 46 -0.32 12.59 -10.69
C LEU A 46 0.85 12.05 -9.86
N ALA A 47 1.93 11.64 -10.53
CA ALA A 47 3.10 11.03 -9.91
C ALA A 47 4.05 12.05 -9.27
N ARG A 48 4.10 13.27 -9.81
CA ARG A 48 5.02 14.33 -9.40
C ARG A 48 4.69 14.81 -7.98
N PRO A 49 5.61 14.65 -7.02
CA PRO A 49 5.45 15.21 -5.68
C PRO A 49 5.48 16.75 -5.68
N VAL A 50 4.82 17.34 -4.68
CA VAL A 50 4.89 18.76 -4.33
C VAL A 50 4.79 18.89 -2.81
N GLY A 51 5.84 19.40 -2.16
CA GLY A 51 5.81 19.68 -0.72
C GLY A 51 5.63 18.41 0.12
N SER A 52 6.46 17.40 -0.15
CA SER A 52 6.37 16.11 0.51
C SER A 52 6.71 16.20 1.99
N ARG A 53 6.21 15.23 2.75
CA ARG A 53 6.58 15.03 4.16
C ARG A 53 7.10 13.63 4.37
N PHE A 54 7.76 13.42 5.50
CA PHE A 54 8.06 12.09 5.96
C PHE A 54 6.84 11.25 6.32
N ALA A 55 7.00 9.92 6.16
CA ALA A 55 6.02 8.96 6.64
C ALA A 55 5.91 9.06 8.16
N ARG A 56 4.68 8.95 8.68
CA ARG A 56 4.41 9.07 10.11
C ARG A 56 4.06 7.72 10.69
N LEU A 57 4.86 7.28 11.67
CA LEU A 57 4.58 6.07 12.43
C LEU A 57 3.73 6.44 13.66
N TYR A 58 2.58 5.79 13.81
CA TYR A 58 1.74 5.92 15.00
C TYR A 58 1.21 4.55 15.43
N GLY A 59 0.73 4.47 16.67
CA GLY A 59 0.20 3.24 17.24
C GLY A 59 -1.30 3.32 17.45
N LEU A 60 -2.03 2.28 17.04
CA LEU A 60 -3.44 2.08 17.41
C LEU A 60 -3.58 0.84 18.31
N PRO A 61 -4.28 0.93 19.45
CA PRO A 61 -4.47 -0.23 20.32
C PRO A 61 -5.37 -1.28 19.65
N LYS A 62 -4.98 -2.55 19.71
CA LYS A 62 -5.85 -3.68 19.36
C LYS A 62 -6.83 -3.93 20.52
N VAL A 63 -7.92 -3.16 20.59
CA VAL A 63 -8.88 -3.17 21.71
C VAL A 63 -9.55 -4.52 21.98
N HIS A 64 -9.59 -5.41 20.98
CA HIS A 64 -10.18 -6.74 21.07
C HIS A 64 -9.23 -7.83 21.59
N LYS A 65 -7.98 -7.48 21.96
CA LYS A 65 -6.99 -8.44 22.49
C LYS A 65 -6.68 -8.14 23.95
N PRO A 66 -6.41 -9.17 24.79
CA PRO A 66 -5.87 -8.97 26.13
C PRO A 66 -4.62 -8.09 26.09
N ASN A 67 -4.41 -7.27 27.12
CA ASN A 67 -3.30 -6.31 27.22
C ASN A 67 -3.27 -5.21 26.14
N ARG A 68 -4.30 -5.15 25.27
CA ARG A 68 -4.52 -4.10 24.25
C ARG A 68 -3.23 -3.71 23.49
N PRO A 69 -2.49 -4.68 22.92
CA PRO A 69 -1.20 -4.41 22.28
C PRO A 69 -1.35 -3.37 21.17
N ILE A 70 -0.33 -2.53 21.01
CA ILE A 70 -0.29 -1.50 19.96
C ILE A 70 -0.02 -2.16 18.60
N ARG A 71 -0.84 -1.85 17.61
CA ARG A 71 -0.54 -2.06 16.19
C ARG A 71 0.12 -0.79 15.66
N SER A 72 1.39 -0.87 15.30
CA SER A 72 2.08 0.21 14.58
C SER A 72 1.50 0.34 13.17
N ILE A 73 1.30 1.59 12.73
CA ILE A 73 0.85 1.95 11.39
C ILE A 73 1.78 3.02 10.86
N LEU A 74 2.36 2.78 9.69
CA LEU A 74 3.16 3.76 8.97
C LEU A 74 2.30 4.44 7.90
N SER A 75 1.87 5.67 8.16
CA SER A 75 1.17 6.47 7.16
C SER A 75 2.17 7.04 6.16
N SER A 76 2.03 6.60 4.91
CA SER A 76 2.79 7.13 3.76
C SER A 76 2.00 8.17 2.97
N ILE A 77 0.96 8.76 3.57
CA ILE A 77 0.17 9.81 2.91
C ILE A 77 1.03 11.07 2.77
N LYS A 78 1.02 11.66 1.56
CA LYS A 78 1.81 12.85 1.21
C LYS A 78 3.34 12.65 1.33
N THR A 79 3.83 11.41 1.33
CA THR A 79 5.26 11.15 1.12
C THR A 79 5.64 11.40 -0.33
N PHE A 80 6.93 11.57 -0.60
CA PHE A 80 7.44 11.90 -1.93
C PHE A 80 7.01 10.91 -3.02
N ASN A 81 6.81 9.64 -2.67
CA ASN A 81 6.41 8.57 -3.59
C ASN A 81 4.90 8.27 -3.59
N TYR A 82 4.08 9.00 -2.82
CA TYR A 82 2.65 8.73 -2.70
C TYR A 82 1.91 8.82 -4.05
N GLY A 83 2.13 9.92 -4.79
CA GLY A 83 1.53 10.13 -6.11
C GLY A 83 1.95 9.06 -7.12
N LEU A 84 3.25 8.70 -7.12
CA LEU A 84 3.79 7.61 -7.94
C LEU A 84 3.08 6.28 -7.65
N GLY A 85 2.89 5.94 -6.38
CA GLY A 85 2.18 4.72 -5.99
C GLY A 85 0.74 4.70 -6.52
N LEU A 86 0.03 5.84 -6.44
CA LEU A 86 -1.33 5.96 -6.99
C LEU A 86 -1.35 5.85 -8.51
N MET A 87 -0.38 6.44 -9.20
CA MET A 87 -0.23 6.33 -10.65
C MET A 87 0.00 4.88 -11.07
N LEU A 88 0.92 4.17 -10.41
CA LEU A 88 1.23 2.77 -10.70
C LEU A 88 0.02 1.87 -10.42
N ALA A 89 -0.68 2.07 -9.30
CA ALA A 89 -1.88 1.31 -8.97
C ALA A 89 -2.97 1.46 -10.04
N LYS A 90 -3.13 2.66 -10.61
CA LYS A 90 -4.07 2.90 -11.72
C LYS A 90 -3.61 2.24 -13.02
N ARG A 91 -2.32 2.39 -13.37
CA ARG A 91 -1.76 1.84 -14.60
C ARG A 91 -1.80 0.32 -14.62
N LEU A 92 -1.50 -0.31 -13.48
CA LEU A 92 -1.46 -1.76 -13.30
C LEU A 92 -2.81 -2.34 -12.86
N ALA A 93 -3.88 -1.55 -12.83
CA ALA A 93 -5.20 -2.03 -12.38
C ALA A 93 -5.69 -3.24 -13.21
N HIS A 94 -5.38 -3.26 -14.50
CA HIS A 94 -5.71 -4.35 -15.41
C HIS A 94 -5.05 -5.70 -15.03
N LEU A 95 -3.93 -5.69 -14.30
CA LEU A 95 -3.28 -6.92 -13.83
C LEU A 95 -3.98 -7.55 -12.62
N ARG A 96 -4.89 -6.81 -11.99
CA ARG A 96 -5.60 -7.28 -10.78
C ARG A 96 -6.85 -8.06 -11.10
N SER A 97 -7.38 -7.96 -12.33
CA SER A 97 -8.60 -8.66 -12.73
C SER A 97 -8.31 -10.11 -13.12
N SER A 98 -9.05 -11.04 -12.54
CA SER A 98 -9.10 -12.44 -12.96
C SER A 98 -10.55 -12.93 -12.97
N ALA A 99 -10.82 -14.01 -13.70
CA ALA A 99 -12.15 -14.61 -13.77
C ALA A 99 -12.66 -15.13 -12.41
N SER A 100 -11.77 -15.32 -11.44
CA SER A 100 -12.09 -15.79 -10.08
C SER A 100 -12.16 -14.65 -9.06
N MET A 101 -12.01 -13.39 -9.49
CA MET A 101 -12.12 -12.23 -8.61
C MET A 101 -13.58 -11.86 -8.41
N VAL A 102 -13.97 -11.65 -7.15
CA VAL A 102 -15.25 -11.04 -6.76
C VAL A 102 -15.05 -9.54 -6.54
N LYS A 103 -16.03 -8.71 -6.89
CA LYS A 103 -15.95 -7.25 -6.80
C LYS A 103 -15.81 -6.77 -5.36
N ASP A 104 -16.60 -7.34 -4.44
CA ASP A 104 -16.65 -6.94 -3.04
C ASP A 104 -17.13 -8.08 -2.12
N SER A 105 -17.15 -7.80 -0.82
CA SER A 105 -17.58 -8.76 0.20
C SER A 105 -19.05 -9.13 0.14
N PHE A 106 -19.91 -8.28 -0.44
CA PHE A 106 -21.34 -8.56 -0.56
C PHE A 106 -21.61 -9.54 -1.71
N GLU A 107 -20.97 -9.32 -2.86
CA GLU A 107 -20.99 -10.28 -3.96
C GLU A 107 -20.47 -11.64 -3.52
N PHE A 108 -19.33 -11.67 -2.82
CA PHE A 108 -18.80 -12.89 -2.24
C PHE A 108 -19.82 -13.62 -1.35
N ALA A 109 -20.44 -12.89 -0.42
CA ALA A 109 -21.42 -13.47 0.50
C ALA A 109 -22.66 -14.03 -0.25
N ASN A 110 -23.10 -13.36 -1.30
CA ASN A 110 -24.22 -13.84 -2.13
C ASN A 110 -23.82 -15.08 -2.94
N THR A 111 -22.62 -15.11 -3.50
CA THR A 111 -22.07 -16.27 -4.22
C THR A 111 -21.96 -17.49 -3.32
N VAL A 112 -21.49 -17.33 -2.08
CA VAL A 112 -21.42 -18.45 -1.14
C VAL A 112 -22.81 -18.95 -0.74
N LYS A 113 -23.78 -18.04 -0.57
CA LYS A 113 -25.17 -18.40 -0.24
C LYS A 113 -25.90 -19.11 -1.38
N SER A 114 -25.50 -18.92 -2.64
CA SER A 114 -26.14 -19.58 -3.79
C SER A 114 -25.67 -21.02 -4.00
N PHE A 115 -24.65 -21.48 -3.28
CA PHE A 115 -24.19 -22.86 -3.36
C PHE A 115 -25.25 -23.83 -2.85
N SER A 116 -25.54 -24.88 -3.64
CA SER A 116 -26.54 -25.89 -3.32
C SER A 116 -26.12 -27.28 -3.80
N GLY A 117 -26.75 -28.33 -3.27
CA GLY A 117 -26.48 -29.73 -3.66
C GLY A 117 -25.02 -30.14 -3.45
N SER A 118 -24.37 -30.66 -4.49
CA SER A 118 -22.97 -31.12 -4.44
C SER A 118 -21.94 -30.03 -4.13
N GLN A 119 -22.32 -28.75 -4.24
CA GLN A 119 -21.47 -27.60 -3.89
C GLN A 119 -21.34 -27.38 -2.37
N LEU A 120 -22.12 -28.08 -1.55
CA LEU A 120 -21.98 -28.03 -0.09
C LEU A 120 -20.77 -28.82 0.42
N ASN A 121 -20.17 -29.68 -0.41
CA ASN A 121 -18.95 -30.43 -0.10
C ASN A 121 -17.66 -29.62 -0.36
N LEU A 122 -17.78 -28.31 -0.61
CA LEU A 122 -16.63 -27.43 -0.84
C LEU A 122 -15.93 -27.09 0.47
N ARG A 123 -14.61 -26.93 0.40
CA ARG A 123 -13.78 -26.44 1.51
C ARG A 123 -13.29 -25.03 1.21
N MET A 124 -13.48 -24.14 2.18
CA MET A 124 -12.86 -22.82 2.13
C MET A 124 -11.41 -22.92 2.62
N ILE A 125 -10.49 -22.45 1.79
CA ILE A 125 -9.07 -22.39 2.11
C ILE A 125 -8.66 -20.92 2.13
N SER A 126 -8.08 -20.48 3.24
CA SER A 126 -7.47 -19.16 3.34
C SER A 126 -5.96 -19.31 3.15
N PHE A 127 -5.42 -18.63 2.13
CA PHE A 127 -3.99 -18.54 1.92
C PHE A 127 -3.49 -17.26 2.57
N ASP A 128 -2.66 -17.40 3.60
CA ASP A 128 -1.93 -16.27 4.16
C ASP A 128 -0.57 -16.15 3.48
N VAL A 129 -0.22 -14.94 3.06
CA VAL A 129 1.09 -14.69 2.47
C VAL A 129 2.05 -14.42 3.64
N LYS A 130 2.85 -15.42 3.99
CA LYS A 130 4.04 -15.19 4.82
C LYS A 130 5.10 -14.54 3.94
N ASN A 131 5.68 -13.43 4.41
CA ASN A 131 6.64 -12.57 3.69
C ASN A 131 7.51 -13.32 2.66
N LEU A 132 7.57 -12.77 1.44
CA LEU A 132 8.67 -12.96 0.50
C LEU A 132 9.94 -12.31 1.03
#